data_AF-A0A7S0TF51-F1
#
_entry.id   AF-A0A7S0TF51-F1
#
_cell.length_a   1.000
_cell.length_b   1.000
_cell.length_c   1.000
_cell.angle_alpha   90.00
_cell.angle_beta   90.00
_cell.angle_gamma   90.00
#
_symmetry.space_group_name_H-M   'P 1'
#
loop_
_entity.id
_entity.type
_entity.pdbx_description
1 polymer ?
#
loop_
_entity_poly.entity_id
_entity_poly.type
_entity_poly.pdbx_seq_one_letter_code
_entity_poly.pdbx_strand_id
1 'polypeptide(L)'
;RAWLSPPWNMDSFPMAFLTLMRVTALNWVDVWYSMQDKVEPGVQPVVNNSPVQASLFLISFIFFGAFFALNLFVGFIVDGFYTAQGVDSKFDEIQWATIQKMILQKWPQAKTHPPRNKICQQMRKVTGSERFKFLSATFLVCNVLFMSLAQRDSSEEMETFLSVQNNVFFGLMCAESVLIFIGWGPSMFFADSGNRFDVLLIVLTSVCLAFGDALRSAAQGVRVLRLVRLFRQMQSNKLIK
;
A
#
# COMPACT_ATOMS: atom_id res chain seq x y z
N ARG A 1 -0.68 56.22 -5.03
CA ARG A 1 -0.79 55.09 -6.01
C ARG A 1 0.57 54.94 -6.65
N ALA A 2 1.17 53.75 -6.64
CA ALA A 2 2.45 53.47 -7.28
C ALA A 2 2.20 52.51 -8.46
N TRP A 3 2.87 52.76 -9.58
CA TRP A 3 2.84 51.86 -10.74
C TRP A 3 4.04 50.92 -10.59
N LEU A 4 3.77 49.68 -10.18
CA LEU A 4 4.80 48.67 -9.89
C LEU A 4 4.68 47.53 -10.88
N SER A 5 5.81 47.13 -11.47
CA SER A 5 5.86 45.92 -12.27
C SER A 5 5.66 44.69 -11.41
N PRO A 6 4.98 43.64 -11.92
CA PRO A 6 4.93 42.35 -11.25
C PRO A 6 6.34 41.85 -10.94
N PRO A 7 6.55 41.19 -9.79
CA PRO A 7 7.84 40.65 -9.42
C PRO A 7 8.31 39.54 -10.36
N TRP A 8 7.43 38.97 -11.20
CA TRP A 8 7.73 37.98 -12.23
C TRP A 8 7.19 38.50 -13.56
N ASN A 9 8.07 39.07 -14.38
CA ASN A 9 7.73 39.67 -15.66
C ASN A 9 8.62 39.14 -16.79
N MET A 10 8.31 39.57 -18.01
CA MET A 10 9.01 39.17 -19.24
C MET A 10 9.74 40.37 -19.89
N ASP A 11 10.11 41.38 -19.09
CA ASP A 11 10.63 42.66 -19.61
C ASP A 11 12.09 42.57 -20.08
N SER A 12 12.86 41.65 -19.50
CA SER A 12 14.27 41.41 -19.85
C SER A 12 14.55 39.92 -19.95
N PHE A 13 15.56 39.54 -20.74
CA PHE A 13 15.91 38.13 -20.95
C PHE A 13 16.18 37.36 -19.64
N PRO A 14 17.01 37.85 -18.69
CA PRO A 14 17.26 37.11 -17.44
C PRO A 14 15.99 36.96 -16.60
N MET A 15 15.15 38.01 -16.57
CA MET A 15 13.91 37.99 -15.80
C MET A 15 12.87 37.06 -16.43
N ALA A 16 12.77 37.07 -17.75
CA ALA A 16 11.92 36.15 -18.50
C ALA A 16 12.35 34.69 -18.29
N PHE A 17 13.66 34.42 -18.32
CA PHE A 17 14.21 33.10 -18.02
C PHE A 17 13.84 32.65 -16.61
N LEU A 18 14.00 33.49 -15.59
CA LEU A 18 13.61 33.16 -14.21
C LEU A 18 12.10 32.93 -14.06
N THR A 19 11.28 33.76 -14.70
CA THR A 19 9.82 33.60 -14.72
C THR A 19 9.43 32.26 -15.37
N LEU A 20 10.07 31.88 -16.48
CA LEU A 20 9.84 30.60 -17.14
C LEU A 20 10.36 29.41 -16.31
N MET A 21 11.52 29.52 -15.67
CA MET A 21 12.03 28.50 -14.74
C MET A 21 11.05 28.29 -13.58
N ARG A 22 10.48 29.36 -13.02
CA ARG A 22 9.44 29.28 -11.99
C ARG A 22 8.19 28.54 -12.49
N VAL A 23 7.76 28.80 -13.73
CA VAL A 23 6.65 28.09 -14.38
C VAL A 23 6.97 26.60 -14.52
N THR A 24 8.19 26.22 -14.94
CA THR A 24 8.59 24.80 -15.01
C THR A 24 8.63 24.12 -13.64
N ALA A 25 8.89 24.87 -12.56
CA ALA A 25 8.83 24.39 -11.18
C ALA A 25 7.39 24.30 -10.61
N LEU A 26 6.37 24.29 -11.48
CA LEU A 26 4.94 24.24 -11.15
C LEU A 26 4.40 25.41 -10.33
N ASN A 27 5.17 26.50 -10.18
CA ASN A 27 4.74 27.72 -9.49
C ASN A 27 4.26 28.78 -10.50
N TRP A 28 3.27 28.42 -11.30
CA TRP A 28 2.82 29.17 -12.49
C TRP A 28 1.61 30.08 -12.26
N VAL A 29 0.89 29.93 -11.13
CA VAL A 29 -0.41 30.59 -10.90
C VAL A 29 -0.31 32.12 -10.94
N ASP A 30 0.64 32.72 -10.21
CA ASP A 30 0.84 34.18 -10.18
C ASP A 30 1.23 34.74 -11.56
N VAL A 31 2.03 33.97 -12.30
CA VAL A 31 2.48 34.32 -13.65
C VAL A 31 1.30 34.24 -14.62
N TRP A 32 0.45 33.24 -14.50
CA TRP A 32 -0.76 33.10 -15.29
C TRP A 32 -1.72 34.25 -15.05
N TYR A 33 -2.00 34.61 -13.80
CA TYR A 33 -2.83 35.78 -13.46
C TYR A 33 -2.28 37.07 -14.10
N SER A 34 -0.97 37.30 -13.99
CA SER A 34 -0.32 38.46 -14.59
C SER A 34 -0.37 38.45 -16.13
N MET A 35 -0.35 37.27 -16.75
CA MET A 35 -0.42 37.11 -18.21
C MET A 35 -1.83 37.24 -18.77
N GLN A 36 -2.86 36.74 -18.08
CA GLN A 36 -4.25 36.83 -18.56
C GLN A 36 -4.80 38.25 -18.46
N ASP A 37 -4.34 39.03 -17.48
CA ASP A 37 -4.81 40.39 -17.22
C ASP A 37 -4.05 41.44 -18.05
N LYS A 38 -3.15 41.00 -18.95
CA LYS A 38 -2.35 41.90 -19.80
C LYS A 38 -3.24 42.76 -20.70
N VAL A 39 -2.85 44.02 -20.84
CA VAL A 39 -3.44 45.04 -21.73
C VAL A 39 -2.29 45.74 -22.49
N GLU A 40 -2.62 46.72 -23.33
CA GLU A 40 -1.65 47.57 -24.01
C GLU A 40 -0.69 48.29 -23.03
N PRO A 41 0.54 48.60 -23.48
CA PRO A 41 1.53 49.30 -22.64
C PRO A 41 0.99 50.63 -22.10
N GLY A 42 1.17 50.86 -20.79
CA GLY A 42 0.74 52.09 -20.11
C GLY A 42 -0.71 52.09 -19.62
N VAL A 43 -1.48 51.02 -19.88
CA VAL A 43 -2.85 50.85 -19.37
C VAL A 43 -2.86 49.93 -18.15
N GLN A 44 -3.79 50.17 -17.22
CA GLN A 44 -3.96 49.30 -16.06
C GLN A 44 -4.45 47.90 -16.49
N PRO A 45 -3.89 46.80 -15.93
CA PRO A 45 -4.38 45.45 -16.18
C PRO A 45 -5.88 45.30 -15.88
N VAL A 46 -6.59 44.62 -16.77
CA VAL A 46 -8.03 44.32 -16.64
C VAL A 46 -8.20 42.83 -16.42
N VAL A 47 -8.96 42.47 -15.39
CA VAL A 47 -9.20 41.07 -15.00
C VAL A 47 -9.80 40.30 -16.17
N ASN A 48 -9.18 39.16 -16.51
CA ASN A 48 -9.64 38.24 -17.56
C ASN A 48 -9.70 38.84 -18.98
N ASN A 49 -8.80 39.76 -19.33
CA ASN A 49 -8.77 40.34 -20.68
C ASN A 49 -8.36 39.33 -21.78
N SER A 50 -7.38 38.45 -21.51
CA SER A 50 -6.85 37.50 -22.50
C SER A 50 -6.55 36.10 -21.95
N PRO A 51 -7.50 35.44 -21.27
CA PRO A 51 -7.27 34.18 -20.56
C PRO A 51 -6.85 33.02 -21.49
N VAL A 52 -7.41 32.97 -22.70
CA VAL A 52 -7.13 31.89 -23.66
C VAL A 52 -5.68 31.93 -24.15
N GLN A 53 -5.17 33.13 -24.50
CA GLN A 53 -3.81 33.29 -24.99
C GLN A 53 -2.77 32.98 -23.91
N ALA A 54 -2.99 33.46 -22.69
CA ALA A 54 -2.13 33.19 -21.54
C ALA A 54 -2.07 31.68 -21.23
N SER A 55 -3.24 31.01 -21.24
CA SER A 55 -3.34 29.58 -20.97
C SER A 55 -2.66 28.73 -22.04
N LEU A 56 -2.87 29.04 -23.33
CA LEU A 56 -2.23 28.32 -24.43
C LEU A 56 -0.70 28.40 -24.39
N PHE A 57 -0.16 29.60 -24.08
CA PHE A 57 1.29 29.77 -23.91
C PHE A 57 1.83 28.93 -22.75
N LEU A 58 1.23 29.02 -21.56
CA LEU A 58 1.73 28.27 -20.40
C LEU A 58 1.57 26.76 -20.55
N ILE A 59 0.43 26.28 -21.06
CA ILE A 59 0.20 24.86 -21.25
C ILE A 59 1.21 24.28 -22.24
N SER A 60 1.43 24.95 -23.38
CA SER A 60 2.42 24.49 -24.35
C SER A 60 3.84 24.52 -23.78
N PHE A 61 4.22 25.60 -23.09
CA PHE A 61 5.53 25.73 -22.47
C PHE A 61 5.77 24.67 -21.38
N ILE A 62 4.79 24.42 -20.51
CA ILE A 62 4.88 23.38 -19.47
C ILE A 62 4.97 22.00 -20.11
N PHE A 63 4.13 21.70 -21.10
CA PHE A 63 4.11 20.38 -21.75
C PHE A 63 5.44 20.07 -22.45
N PHE A 64 5.89 20.96 -23.35
CA PHE A 64 7.15 20.75 -24.07
C PHE A 64 8.35 20.90 -23.13
N GLY A 65 8.36 21.92 -22.28
CA GLY A 65 9.46 22.17 -21.34
C GLY A 65 9.68 21.02 -20.37
N ALA A 66 8.61 20.48 -19.77
CA ALA A 66 8.71 19.32 -18.88
C ALA A 66 9.14 18.06 -19.62
N PHE A 67 8.60 17.81 -20.81
CA PHE A 67 8.99 16.64 -21.61
C PHE A 67 10.48 16.67 -21.97
N PHE A 68 10.98 17.80 -22.48
CA PHE A 68 12.39 17.93 -22.84
C PHE A 68 13.30 17.91 -21.60
N ALA A 69 12.97 18.64 -20.54
CA ALA A 69 13.77 18.67 -19.33
C ALA A 69 13.87 17.28 -18.68
N LEU A 70 12.75 16.56 -18.58
CA LEU A 70 12.73 15.21 -18.00
C LEU A 70 13.51 14.23 -18.89
N ASN A 71 13.30 14.23 -20.20
CA ASN A 71 13.99 13.30 -21.09
C ASN A 71 15.50 13.55 -21.11
N LEU A 72 15.95 14.80 -21.11
CA LEU A 72 17.36 15.15 -21.04
C LEU A 72 17.96 14.75 -19.69
N PHE A 73 17.26 15.06 -18.59
CA PHE A 73 17.72 14.74 -17.25
C PHE A 73 17.83 13.24 -17.01
N VAL A 74 16.80 12.47 -17.40
CA VAL A 74 16.81 11.01 -17.32
C VAL A 74 17.92 10.44 -18.19
N GLY A 75 18.07 10.93 -19.43
CA GLY A 75 19.17 10.50 -20.31
C GLY A 75 20.53 10.68 -19.66
N PHE A 76 20.82 11.90 -19.17
CA PHE A 76 22.10 12.19 -18.50
C PHE A 76 22.34 11.36 -17.24
N ILE A 77 21.32 11.22 -16.38
CA ILE A 77 21.43 10.42 -15.15
C ILE A 77 21.67 8.95 -15.46
N VAL A 78 20.91 8.40 -16.41
CA VAL A 78 20.98 7.00 -16.79
C VAL A 78 22.35 6.70 -17.38
N ASP A 79 22.87 7.55 -18.27
CA ASP A 79 24.21 7.43 -18.82
C ASP A 79 25.29 7.50 -17.74
N GLY A 80 25.12 8.40 -16.75
CA GLY A 80 25.99 8.48 -15.57
C GLY A 80 25.99 7.19 -14.74
N PHE A 81 24.82 6.61 -14.48
CA PHE A 81 24.70 5.33 -13.77
C PHE A 81 25.28 4.16 -14.56
N TYR A 82 25.05 4.10 -15.87
CA TYR A 82 25.64 3.07 -16.73
C TYR A 82 27.16 3.12 -16.73
N THR A 83 27.72 4.33 -16.76
CA THR A 83 29.18 4.54 -16.74
C THR A 83 29.77 4.18 -15.37
N ALA A 84 29.08 4.50 -14.28
CA ALA A 84 29.56 4.29 -12.92
C ALA A 84 29.41 2.84 -12.42
N GLN A 85 28.39 2.09 -12.85
CA GLN A 85 28.17 0.72 -12.38
C GLN A 85 29.15 -0.29 -13.01
N GLY A 86 29.72 0.00 -14.18
CA GLY A 86 30.52 -0.96 -14.93
C GLY A 86 29.66 -2.11 -15.47
N VAL A 87 29.95 -2.59 -16.67
CA VAL A 87 29.13 -3.62 -17.33
C VAL A 87 29.15 -4.95 -16.56
N ASP A 88 30.26 -5.27 -15.86
CA ASP A 88 30.47 -6.56 -15.19
C ASP A 88 29.66 -6.73 -13.89
N SER A 89 29.42 -5.67 -13.12
CA SER A 89 28.71 -5.77 -11.83
C SER A 89 27.24 -6.20 -11.98
N LYS A 90 26.61 -5.81 -13.10
CA LYS A 90 25.21 -6.14 -13.41
C LYS A 90 25.02 -7.61 -13.78
N PHE A 91 25.99 -8.22 -14.46
CA PHE A 91 25.89 -9.63 -14.84
C PHE A 91 25.90 -10.53 -13.62
N ASP A 92 26.78 -10.26 -12.65
CA ASP A 92 26.84 -10.99 -11.40
C ASP A 92 25.54 -10.85 -10.60
N GLU A 93 25.00 -9.63 -10.49
CA GLU A 93 23.76 -9.39 -9.75
C GLU A 93 22.55 -10.11 -10.38
N ILE A 94 22.45 -10.13 -11.71
CA ILE A 94 21.41 -10.87 -12.44
C ILE A 94 21.55 -12.39 -12.21
N GLN A 95 22.77 -12.91 -12.23
CA GLN A 95 23.03 -14.33 -11.96
C GLN A 95 22.67 -14.70 -10.51
N TRP A 96 23.10 -13.90 -9.53
CA TRP A 96 22.76 -14.10 -8.12
C TRP A 96 21.25 -14.06 -7.89
N ALA A 97 20.53 -13.10 -8.49
CA ALA A 97 19.08 -13.01 -8.40
C ALA A 97 18.38 -14.24 -9.01
N THR A 98 18.93 -14.78 -10.10
CA THR A 98 18.40 -15.99 -10.74
C THR A 98 18.65 -17.22 -9.86
N ILE A 99 19.84 -17.36 -9.29
CA ILE A 99 20.17 -18.43 -8.34
C ILE A 99 19.27 -18.36 -7.10
N GLN A 100 19.05 -17.17 -6.53
CA GLN A 100 18.13 -16.98 -5.40
C GLN A 100 16.72 -17.44 -5.74
N LYS A 101 16.20 -17.11 -6.93
CA LYS A 101 14.89 -17.60 -7.39
C LYS A 101 14.85 -19.11 -7.51
N MET A 102 15.89 -19.74 -8.06
CA MET A 102 15.96 -21.19 -8.18
C MET A 102 16.00 -21.88 -6.81
N ILE A 103 16.78 -21.32 -5.87
CA ILE A 103 16.88 -21.81 -4.48
C ILE A 103 15.51 -21.72 -3.81
N LEU A 104 14.80 -20.60 -3.93
CA LEU A 104 13.48 -20.42 -3.33
C LEU A 104 12.44 -21.40 -3.89
N GLN A 105 12.47 -21.66 -5.21
CA GLN A 105 11.55 -22.59 -5.86
C GLN A 105 11.83 -24.06 -5.54
N LYS A 106 13.12 -24.45 -5.42
CA LYS A 106 13.55 -25.83 -5.24
C LYS A 106 13.98 -26.18 -3.82
N TRP A 107 13.76 -25.28 -2.85
CA TRP A 107 14.18 -25.52 -1.47
C TRP A 107 13.55 -26.80 -0.92
N PRO A 108 14.34 -27.75 -0.37
CA PRO A 108 13.82 -29.00 0.14
C PRO A 108 12.86 -28.75 1.30
N GLN A 109 11.61 -29.17 1.13
CA GLN A 109 10.62 -29.11 2.20
C GLN A 109 10.90 -30.23 3.20
N ALA A 110 10.90 -29.90 4.50
CA ALA A 110 11.12 -30.89 5.55
C ALA A 110 10.07 -32.01 5.44
N LYS A 111 10.52 -33.26 5.33
CA LYS A 111 9.62 -34.43 5.28
C LYS A 111 8.94 -34.60 6.64
N THR A 112 7.61 -34.51 6.66
CA THR A 112 6.84 -34.57 7.91
C THR A 112 6.46 -36.02 8.22
N HIS A 113 6.79 -36.51 9.42
CA HIS A 113 6.28 -37.80 9.89
C HIS A 113 4.80 -37.67 10.31
N PRO A 114 3.90 -38.60 9.92
CA PRO A 114 2.52 -38.55 10.35
C PRO A 114 2.38 -38.84 11.85
N PRO A 115 1.44 -38.16 12.56
CA PRO A 115 1.23 -38.39 13.99
C PRO A 115 0.67 -39.79 14.25
N ARG A 116 1.12 -40.44 15.34
CA ARG A 116 0.74 -41.82 15.71
C ARG A 116 -0.71 -41.94 16.22
N ASN A 117 -1.28 -40.86 16.75
CA ASN A 117 -2.60 -40.87 17.39
C ASN A 117 -3.76 -40.73 16.38
N LYS A 118 -4.80 -41.56 16.54
CA LYS A 118 -5.99 -41.56 15.65
C LYS A 118 -6.73 -40.22 15.61
N ILE A 119 -6.88 -39.56 16.77
CA ILE A 119 -7.52 -38.24 16.87
C ILE A 119 -6.72 -37.19 16.10
N CYS A 120 -5.39 -37.16 16.28
CA CYS A 120 -4.52 -36.24 15.54
C CYS A 120 -4.57 -36.49 14.03
N GLN A 121 -4.63 -37.76 13.59
CA GLN A 121 -4.77 -38.09 12.17
C GLN A 121 -6.11 -37.62 11.59
N GLN A 122 -7.20 -37.77 12.33
CA GLN A 122 -8.52 -37.32 11.89
C GLN A 122 -8.60 -35.78 11.86
N MET A 123 -8.11 -35.11 12.90
CA MET A 123 -8.03 -33.64 12.94
C MET A 123 -7.10 -33.09 11.84
N ARG A 124 -6.00 -33.78 11.54
CA ARG A 124 -5.12 -33.44 10.40
C ARG A 124 -5.84 -33.59 9.05
N LYS A 125 -6.67 -34.62 8.87
CA LYS A 125 -7.51 -34.78 7.66
C LYS A 125 -8.53 -33.65 7.52
N VAL A 126 -9.16 -33.25 8.62
CA VAL A 126 -10.14 -32.15 8.63
C VAL A 126 -9.45 -30.82 8.33
N THR A 127 -8.43 -30.45 9.09
CA THR A 127 -7.70 -29.18 8.95
C THR A 127 -6.90 -29.06 7.66
N GLY A 128 -6.42 -30.19 7.13
CA GLY A 128 -5.73 -30.25 5.84
C GLY A 128 -6.67 -30.18 4.63
N SER A 129 -7.98 -30.33 4.82
CA SER A 129 -8.94 -30.30 3.71
C SER A 129 -9.12 -28.90 3.14
N GLU A 130 -9.17 -28.78 1.81
CA GLU A 130 -9.41 -27.50 1.13
C GLU A 130 -10.77 -26.88 1.52
N ARG A 131 -11.77 -27.72 1.83
CA ARG A 131 -13.09 -27.26 2.31
C ARG A 131 -12.99 -26.53 3.65
N PHE A 132 -12.19 -27.04 4.58
CA PHE A 132 -12.00 -26.41 5.88
C PHE A 132 -11.28 -25.07 5.75
N LYS A 133 -10.20 -25.02 4.95
CA LYS A 133 -9.46 -23.78 4.66
C LYS A 133 -10.34 -22.72 4.00
N PHE A 134 -11.18 -23.13 3.04
CA PHE A 134 -12.11 -22.23 2.35
C PHE A 134 -13.20 -21.70 3.29
N LEU A 135 -13.74 -22.56 4.16
CA LEU A 135 -14.75 -22.18 5.15
C LEU A 135 -14.19 -21.19 6.18
N SER A 136 -12.99 -21.44 6.70
CA SER A 136 -12.29 -20.47 7.58
C SER A 136 -12.04 -19.13 6.88
N ALA A 137 -11.56 -19.17 5.63
CA ALA A 137 -11.35 -17.95 4.83
C ALA A 137 -12.65 -17.17 4.65
N THR A 138 -13.75 -17.85 4.35
CA THR A 138 -15.07 -17.24 4.17
C THR A 138 -15.52 -16.53 5.45
N PHE A 139 -15.38 -17.18 6.60
CA PHE A 139 -15.70 -16.56 7.89
C PHE A 139 -14.84 -15.32 8.18
N LEU A 140 -13.54 -15.37 7.86
CA LEU A 140 -12.67 -14.23 8.04
C LEU A 140 -13.04 -13.07 7.12
N VAL A 141 -13.32 -13.32 5.83
CA VAL A 141 -13.79 -12.30 4.89
C VAL A 141 -15.10 -11.69 5.37
N CYS A 142 -16.07 -12.52 5.76
CA CYS A 142 -17.34 -12.06 6.32
C CYS A 142 -17.10 -11.15 7.54
N ASN A 143 -16.23 -11.53 8.48
CA ASN A 143 -15.92 -10.71 9.65
C ASN A 143 -15.39 -9.32 9.26
N VAL A 144 -14.46 -9.27 8.31
CA VAL A 144 -13.90 -7.99 7.83
C VAL A 144 -14.95 -7.14 7.12
N LEU A 145 -15.82 -7.74 6.31
CA LEU A 145 -16.90 -7.01 5.63
C LEU A 145 -17.86 -6.38 6.65
N PHE A 146 -18.25 -7.11 7.69
CA PHE A 146 -19.05 -6.53 8.77
C PHE A 146 -18.33 -5.39 9.51
N MET A 147 -17.02 -5.49 9.73
CA MET A 147 -16.27 -4.37 10.30
C MET A 147 -16.21 -3.15 9.38
N SER A 148 -16.21 -3.34 8.06
CA SER A 148 -16.23 -2.23 7.10
C SER A 148 -17.57 -1.47 7.08
N LEU A 149 -18.64 -2.07 7.61
CA LEU A 149 -19.94 -1.41 7.78
C LEU A 149 -20.01 -0.52 9.03
N ALA A 150 -18.97 -0.50 9.87
CA ALA A 150 -18.93 0.35 11.05
C ALA A 150 -18.87 1.84 10.64
N GLN A 151 -19.93 2.59 10.95
CA GLN A 151 -20.02 4.03 10.74
C GLN A 151 -19.72 4.78 12.04
N ARG A 152 -19.24 6.02 11.93
CA ARG A 152 -18.86 6.84 13.09
C ARG A 152 -20.03 7.16 14.01
N ASP A 153 -21.24 7.25 13.44
CA ASP A 153 -22.47 7.62 14.14
C ASP A 153 -23.48 6.45 14.13
N SER A 154 -22.99 5.21 14.32
CA SER A 154 -23.85 4.02 14.34
C SER A 154 -24.78 3.99 15.57
N SER A 155 -26.01 3.48 15.40
CA SER A 155 -26.93 3.26 16.52
C SER A 155 -26.36 2.28 17.56
N GLU A 156 -26.78 2.42 18.82
CA GLU A 156 -26.36 1.53 19.92
C GLU A 156 -26.63 0.04 19.63
N GLU A 157 -27.72 -0.24 18.91
CA GLU A 157 -28.07 -1.59 18.45
C GLU A 157 -27.04 -2.16 17.48
N MET A 158 -26.56 -1.34 16.53
CA MET A 158 -25.54 -1.74 15.56
C MET A 158 -24.18 -1.95 16.24
N GLU A 159 -23.80 -1.10 17.19
CA GLU A 159 -22.56 -1.29 17.95
C GLU A 159 -22.58 -2.60 18.75
N THR A 160 -23.71 -2.90 19.39
CA THR A 160 -23.90 -4.13 20.16
C THR A 160 -23.86 -5.36 19.24
N PHE A 161 -24.54 -5.30 18.10
CA PHE A 161 -24.50 -6.36 17.09
C PHE A 161 -23.09 -6.63 16.58
N LEU A 162 -22.35 -5.58 16.20
CA LEU A 162 -20.95 -5.68 15.75
C LEU A 162 -20.04 -6.22 16.87
N SER A 163 -20.28 -5.88 18.12
CA SER A 163 -19.52 -6.40 19.26
C SER A 163 -19.73 -7.91 19.46
N VAL A 164 -20.99 -8.36 19.47
CA VAL A 164 -21.35 -9.78 19.59
C VAL A 164 -20.78 -10.58 18.42
N GLN A 165 -21.00 -10.09 17.20
CA GLN A 165 -20.49 -10.71 15.97
C GLN A 165 -18.96 -10.84 16.01
N ASN A 166 -18.24 -9.82 16.46
CA ASN A 166 -16.78 -9.87 16.57
C ASN A 166 -16.28 -10.90 17.60
N ASN A 167 -17.00 -11.08 18.71
CA ASN A 167 -16.67 -12.09 19.71
C ASN A 167 -16.92 -13.52 19.18
N VAL A 168 -17.99 -13.72 18.40
CA VAL A 168 -18.26 -15.02 17.74
C VAL A 168 -17.15 -15.38 16.76
N PHE A 169 -16.74 -14.45 15.89
CA PHE A 169 -15.66 -14.70 14.93
C PHE A 169 -14.30 -14.90 15.62
N PHE A 170 -14.05 -14.22 16.74
CA PHE A 170 -12.88 -14.50 17.58
C PHE A 170 -12.92 -15.93 18.16
N GLY A 171 -14.07 -16.39 18.65
CA GLY A 171 -14.25 -17.76 19.12
C GLY A 171 -13.97 -18.81 18.03
N LEU A 172 -14.47 -18.58 16.82
CA LEU A 172 -14.19 -19.45 15.66
C LEU A 172 -12.69 -19.52 15.32
N MET A 173 -11.99 -18.38 15.38
CA MET A 173 -10.55 -18.30 15.14
C MET A 173 -9.73 -19.06 16.20
N CYS A 174 -10.15 -18.98 17.46
CA CYS A 174 -9.56 -19.76 18.54
C CYS A 174 -9.79 -21.26 18.33
N ALA A 175 -11.02 -21.67 18.02
CA ALA A 175 -11.37 -23.06 17.76
C ALA A 175 -10.58 -23.65 16.59
N GLU A 176 -10.47 -22.91 15.48
CA GLU A 176 -9.64 -23.28 14.34
C GLU A 176 -8.17 -23.52 14.76
N SER A 177 -7.57 -22.57 15.48
CA SER A 177 -6.16 -22.66 15.88
C SER A 177 -5.92 -23.86 16.81
N VAL A 178 -6.87 -24.19 17.69
CA VAL A 178 -6.81 -25.38 18.55
C VAL A 178 -6.93 -26.66 17.73
N LEU A 179 -7.83 -26.72 16.74
CA LEU A 179 -7.97 -27.89 15.86
C LEU A 179 -6.68 -28.15 15.07
N ILE A 180 -6.03 -27.09 14.54
CA ILE A 180 -4.74 -27.20 13.84
C ILE A 180 -3.65 -27.66 14.81
N PHE A 181 -3.60 -27.10 16.02
CA PHE A 181 -2.64 -27.50 17.05
C PHE A 181 -2.76 -28.99 17.40
N ILE A 182 -3.98 -29.52 17.58
CA ILE A 182 -4.21 -30.95 17.87
C ILE A 182 -3.85 -31.83 16.66
N GLY A 183 -4.12 -31.37 15.43
CA GLY A 183 -3.86 -32.13 14.22
C GLY A 183 -2.37 -32.26 13.87
N TRP A 184 -1.62 -31.18 14.00
CA TRP A 184 -0.22 -31.09 13.56
C TRP A 184 0.80 -31.22 14.70
N GLY A 185 0.36 -31.03 15.96
CA GLY A 185 1.23 -31.06 17.13
C GLY A 185 2.09 -29.81 17.27
N PRO A 186 2.72 -29.59 18.45
CA PRO A 186 3.38 -28.33 18.78
C PRO A 186 4.57 -28.00 17.89
N SER A 187 5.43 -28.98 17.60
CA SER A 187 6.64 -28.77 16.78
C SER A 187 6.30 -28.22 15.38
N MET A 188 5.34 -28.86 14.70
CA MET A 188 4.98 -28.47 13.34
C MET A 188 4.06 -27.24 13.31
N PHE A 189 3.18 -27.11 14.31
CA PHE A 189 2.33 -25.93 14.47
C PHE A 189 3.18 -24.66 14.61
N PHE A 190 4.19 -24.66 15.49
CA PHE A 190 5.06 -23.49 15.69
C PHE A 190 6.15 -23.35 14.62
N ALA A 191 6.43 -24.37 13.81
CA ALA A 191 7.36 -24.23 12.67
C ALA A 191 6.78 -23.37 11.55
N ASP A 192 5.46 -23.43 11.34
CA ASP A 192 4.78 -22.60 10.35
C ASP A 192 4.66 -21.14 10.83
N SER A 193 5.17 -20.22 10.01
CA SER A 193 5.07 -18.77 10.30
C SER A 193 3.62 -18.30 10.35
N GLY A 194 2.74 -18.98 9.62
CA GLY A 194 1.34 -18.65 9.57
C GLY A 194 0.63 -18.87 10.90
N ASN A 195 0.75 -20.09 11.41
CA ASN A 195 0.20 -20.47 12.72
C ASN A 195 0.77 -19.64 13.88
N ARG A 196 2.07 -19.29 13.86
CA ARG A 196 2.67 -18.41 14.87
C ARG A 196 2.01 -17.02 14.90
N PHE A 197 1.82 -16.43 13.73
CA PHE A 197 1.12 -15.15 13.61
C PHE A 197 -0.33 -15.26 14.08
N ASP A 198 -0.96 -16.41 13.81
CA ASP A 198 -2.35 -16.61 14.17
C ASP A 198 -2.56 -16.67 15.69
N VAL A 199 -1.66 -17.34 16.42
CA VAL A 199 -1.61 -17.31 17.89
C VAL A 199 -1.32 -15.92 18.41
N LEU A 200 -0.38 -15.19 17.81
CA LEU A 200 -0.07 -13.82 18.22
C LEU A 200 -1.30 -12.90 18.11
N LEU A 201 -2.09 -13.01 17.04
CA LEU A 201 -3.34 -12.26 16.91
C LEU A 201 -4.40 -12.67 17.94
N ILE A 202 -4.47 -13.95 18.29
CA ILE A 202 -5.38 -14.42 19.36
C ILE A 202 -4.98 -13.79 20.70
N VAL A 203 -3.69 -13.83 21.04
CA VAL A 203 -3.16 -13.25 22.27
C VAL A 203 -3.41 -11.74 22.31
N LEU A 204 -3.07 -11.00 21.25
CA LEU A 204 -3.30 -9.56 21.17
C LEU A 204 -4.79 -9.21 21.30
N THR A 205 -5.67 -9.98 20.64
CA THR A 205 -7.12 -9.76 20.76
C THR A 205 -7.60 -10.06 22.18
N SER A 206 -7.11 -11.12 22.82
CA SER A 206 -7.47 -11.45 24.20
C SER A 206 -7.05 -10.38 25.21
N VAL A 207 -5.86 -9.80 25.04
CA VAL A 207 -5.37 -8.68 25.85
C VAL A 207 -6.25 -7.46 25.62
N CYS A 208 -6.56 -7.11 24.37
CA CYS A 208 -7.43 -5.99 24.06
C CYS A 208 -8.84 -6.16 24.68
N LEU A 209 -9.38 -7.38 24.72
CA LEU A 209 -10.65 -7.67 25.38
C LEU A 209 -10.55 -7.56 26.91
N ALA A 210 -9.45 -8.00 27.52
CA ALA A 210 -9.25 -7.91 28.96
C ALA A 210 -9.10 -6.47 29.48
N PHE A 211 -8.52 -5.58 28.66
CA PHE A 211 -8.30 -4.16 29.01
C PHE A 211 -9.34 -3.19 28.40
N GLY A 212 -10.40 -3.72 27.77
CA GLY A 212 -11.63 -3.04 27.33
C GLY A 212 -11.47 -1.58 26.87
N ASP A 213 -11.63 -0.66 27.81
CA ASP A 213 -11.67 0.79 27.55
C ASP A 213 -10.29 1.39 27.23
N ALA A 214 -9.22 0.86 27.81
CA ALA A 214 -7.86 1.41 27.64
C ALA A 214 -7.26 1.09 26.25
N LEU A 215 -7.71 -0.01 25.63
CA LEU A 215 -7.15 -0.53 24.38
C LEU A 215 -8.16 -0.60 23.24
N ARG A 216 -9.27 0.16 23.29
CA ARG A 216 -10.32 0.12 22.25
C ARG A 216 -9.77 0.44 20.84
N SER A 217 -8.86 1.41 20.72
CA SER A 217 -8.20 1.74 19.43
C SER A 217 -7.24 0.63 18.97
N ALA A 218 -6.46 0.07 19.88
CA ALA A 218 -5.58 -1.05 19.60
C ALA A 218 -6.37 -2.29 19.17
N ALA A 219 -7.52 -2.55 19.79
CA ALA A 219 -8.43 -3.64 19.41
C ALA A 219 -8.88 -3.53 17.95
N GLN A 220 -9.21 -2.31 17.49
CA GLN A 220 -9.54 -2.05 16.08
C GLN A 220 -8.35 -2.32 15.16
N GLY A 221 -7.14 -1.86 15.54
CA GLY A 221 -5.92 -2.13 14.77
C GLY A 221 -5.61 -3.62 14.64
N VAL A 222 -5.67 -4.38 15.75
CA VAL A 222 -5.45 -5.84 15.77
C VAL A 222 -6.45 -6.58 14.88
N ARG A 223 -7.70 -6.09 14.80
CA ARG A 223 -8.71 -6.65 13.90
C ARG A 223 -8.36 -6.45 12.43
N VAL A 224 -7.83 -5.28 12.04
CA VAL A 224 -7.38 -5.00 10.66
C VAL A 224 -6.23 -5.93 10.26
N LEU A 225 -5.33 -6.28 11.18
CA LEU A 225 -4.23 -7.22 10.91
C LEU A 225 -4.71 -8.61 10.44
N ARG A 226 -5.98 -8.97 10.67
CA ARG A 226 -6.58 -10.22 10.15
C ARG A 226 -6.60 -10.25 8.61
N LEU A 227 -6.62 -9.09 7.93
CA LEU A 227 -6.52 -8.99 6.47
C LEU A 227 -5.21 -9.58 5.92
N VAL A 228 -4.12 -9.52 6.70
CA VAL A 228 -2.83 -10.11 6.32
C VAL A 228 -2.97 -11.63 6.13
N ARG A 229 -3.85 -12.29 6.89
CA ARG A 229 -4.12 -13.72 6.71
C ARG A 229 -4.74 -14.03 5.34
N LEU A 230 -5.68 -13.21 4.86
CA LEU A 230 -6.27 -13.38 3.52
C LEU A 230 -5.21 -13.26 2.43
N PHE A 231 -4.38 -12.23 2.52
CA PHE A 231 -3.33 -12.00 1.55
C PHE A 231 -2.35 -13.18 1.48
N ARG A 232 -1.95 -13.71 2.64
CA ARG A 232 -1.11 -14.91 2.73
C ARG A 232 -1.79 -16.15 2.15
N GLN A 233 -3.06 -16.38 2.46
CA GLN A 233 -3.81 -17.53 1.94
C GLN A 233 -3.96 -17.48 0.42
N MET A 234 -4.15 -16.27 -0.14
CA MET A 234 -4.13 -16.05 -1.59
C MET A 234 -2.74 -16.30 -2.21
N GLN A 235 -1.66 -15.87 -1.55
CA GLN A 235 -0.29 -16.12 -2.02
C GLN A 235 0.08 -17.61 -1.96
N SER A 236 -0.31 -18.31 -0.90
CA SER A 236 -0.11 -19.76 -0.78
C SER A 236 -0.78 -20.52 -1.92
N ASN A 237 -1.94 -20.08 -2.41
CA ASN A 237 -2.63 -20.69 -3.54
C ASN A 237 -2.04 -20.29 -4.90
N LYS A 238 -1.40 -19.12 -5.01
CA LYS A 238 -0.71 -18.66 -6.22
C LYS A 238 0.68 -19.28 -6.40
N LEU A 239 1.29 -19.81 -5.33
CA LEU A 239 2.55 -20.56 -5.37
C LEU A 239 2.38 -22.03 -5.82
N ILE A 240 1.15 -22.45 -6.19
CA ILE A 240 0.85 -23.77 -6.78
C ILE A 240 0.42 -23.60 -8.25
N LYS A 241 1.11 -22.73 -8.99
CA LYS A 241 1.07 -22.72 -10.46
C LYS A 241 2.48 -22.78 -11.01
#